data_AF-A0A3P6F3F1-F1
#
_entry.id   AF-A0A3P6F3F1-F1
#
_cell.length_a   1.000
_cell.length_b   1.000
_cell.length_c   1.000
_cell.angle_alpha   90.00
_cell.angle_beta   90.00
_cell.angle_gamma   90.00
#
_symmetry.space_group_name_H-M   'P 1'
#
loop_
_entity.id
_entity.type
_entity.pdbx_description
1 polymer ?
#
loop_
_entity_poly.entity_id
_entity_poly.type
_entity_poly.pdbx_seq_one_letter_code
_entity_poly.pdbx_strand_id
1 'polypeptide(L)'
;MYHRIPSLMEPILRRVSARWPVIVQATTWTVLLMVTVAVASFAPEWAFVSTVSSSCGRGDGFVKIPMDFPGESVCVPSHMVKRSRFDLFMPPIFAAVMVTASACLIRSCFGTEDMDDGAVENVLERSTNIQLLDGSILELDQYLRDLILQNLHDMSMGALRCLGFAYSDVPSDFATYDGSEDHPAHQQLLNPSNYSSIESNLTFVGFVGLRDPLRKELRQAIADYRTAGIRVMVITEDNKSTAESICREIGVFEAGEDISSRSLTGKEFMDVKDQKNHLRQTGGLLFSRAEPKHK
;
A
#
# COMPACT_ATOMS: atom_id res chain seq x y z
N MET A 1 50.89 -13.56 39.86
CA MET A 1 50.50 -12.46 38.95
C MET A 1 50.10 -13.08 37.63
N TYR A 2 48.86 -13.59 37.53
CA TYR A 2 48.30 -14.14 36.28
C TYR A 2 47.26 -13.15 35.76
N HIS A 3 47.65 -12.30 34.81
CA HIS A 3 46.71 -11.45 34.11
C HIS A 3 45.97 -12.27 33.05
N ARG A 4 44.66 -12.43 33.25
CA ARG A 4 43.72 -13.04 32.31
C ARG A 4 43.43 -12.03 31.20
N ILE A 5 43.81 -12.36 29.97
CA ILE A 5 43.52 -11.57 28.76
C ILE A 5 42.01 -11.64 28.50
N PRO A 6 41.27 -10.50 28.42
CA PRO A 6 39.88 -10.52 28.01
C PRO A 6 39.81 -10.76 26.50
N SER A 7 39.13 -11.84 26.10
CA SER A 7 38.92 -12.19 24.70
C SER A 7 38.05 -11.14 24.02
N LEU A 8 38.59 -10.54 22.95
CA LEU A 8 37.97 -9.50 22.12
C LEU A 8 36.61 -9.88 21.50
N MET A 9 36.15 -11.12 21.69
CA MET A 9 34.92 -11.67 21.12
C MET A 9 33.71 -11.65 22.07
N GLU A 10 33.89 -11.50 23.39
CA GLU A 10 32.77 -11.45 24.34
C GLU A 10 31.78 -10.28 24.13
N PRO A 11 32.21 -9.03 23.85
CA PRO A 11 31.26 -7.92 23.66
C PRO A 11 30.48 -8.04 22.34
N ILE A 12 31.07 -8.70 21.33
CA ILE A 12 30.41 -8.98 20.06
C ILE A 12 29.38 -10.09 20.23
N LEU A 13 29.74 -11.18 20.91
CA LEU A 13 28.84 -12.29 21.21
C LEU A 13 27.64 -11.85 22.07
N ARG A 14 27.83 -10.93 23.04
CA ARG A 14 26.72 -10.36 23.82
C ARG A 14 25.79 -9.45 23.01
N ARG A 15 26.32 -8.65 22.08
CA ARG A 15 25.49 -7.83 21.17
C ARG A 15 24.72 -8.69 20.17
N VAL A 16 25.32 -9.77 19.71
CA VAL A 16 24.68 -10.73 18.81
C VAL A 16 23.62 -11.55 19.55
N SER A 17 23.87 -11.94 20.81
CA SER A 17 22.89 -12.69 21.62
C SER A 17 21.69 -11.84 22.03
N ALA A 18 21.87 -10.55 22.35
CA ALA A 18 20.78 -9.63 22.70
C ALA A 18 19.84 -9.33 21.52
N ARG A 19 20.37 -9.35 20.29
CA ARG A 19 19.60 -9.14 19.05
C ARG A 19 19.14 -10.42 18.39
N TRP A 20 19.42 -11.57 19.00
CA TRP A 20 19.06 -12.89 18.48
C TRP A 20 17.58 -13.04 18.13
N PRO A 21 16.59 -12.62 18.95
CA PRO A 21 15.18 -12.76 18.58
C PRO A 21 14.78 -11.89 17.38
N VAL A 22 15.28 -10.65 17.30
CA VAL A 22 15.01 -9.73 16.18
C VAL A 22 15.68 -10.20 14.89
N ILE A 23 16.91 -10.72 14.98
CA ILE A 23 17.61 -11.32 13.85
C ILE A 23 16.87 -12.58 13.40
N VAL A 24 16.43 -13.44 14.31
CA VAL A 24 15.63 -14.63 13.99
C VAL A 24 14.33 -14.22 13.31
N GLN A 25 13.61 -13.21 13.82
CA GLN A 25 12.36 -12.74 13.21
C GLN A 25 12.58 -12.14 11.81
N ALA A 26 13.59 -11.27 11.64
CA ALA A 26 13.94 -10.72 10.34
C ALA A 26 14.38 -11.81 9.35
N THR A 27 15.17 -12.80 9.79
CA THR A 27 15.54 -13.96 8.96
C THR A 27 14.32 -14.83 8.62
N THR A 28 13.38 -14.99 9.55
CA THR A 28 12.16 -15.77 9.31
C THR A 28 11.28 -15.10 8.26
N TRP A 29 11.07 -13.78 8.37
CA TRP A 29 10.27 -13.03 7.41
C TRP A 29 10.93 -12.91 6.04
N THR A 30 12.25 -12.72 5.98
CA THR A 30 12.98 -12.70 4.71
C THR A 30 12.99 -14.06 4.02
N VAL A 31 13.13 -15.16 4.78
CA VAL A 31 13.00 -16.52 4.26
C VAL A 31 11.57 -16.78 3.77
N LEU A 32 10.55 -16.36 4.52
CA LEU A 32 9.15 -16.51 4.12
C LEU A 32 8.88 -15.77 2.80
N LEU A 33 9.29 -14.51 2.69
CA LEU A 33 9.13 -13.70 1.48
C LEU A 33 9.88 -14.30 0.28
N MET A 34 11.11 -14.76 0.49
CA MET A 34 11.88 -15.48 -0.54
C MET A 34 11.17 -16.76 -1.01
N VAL A 35 10.63 -17.56 -0.09
CA VAL A 35 9.88 -18.77 -0.43
C VAL A 35 8.60 -18.42 -1.18
N THR A 36 7.86 -17.40 -0.75
CA THR A 36 6.63 -16.96 -1.44
C THR A 36 6.92 -16.47 -2.86
N VAL A 37 7.96 -15.66 -3.05
CA VAL A 37 8.36 -15.19 -4.39
C VAL A 37 8.86 -16.36 -5.26
N ALA A 38 9.63 -17.29 -4.70
CA ALA A 38 10.06 -18.48 -5.41
C ALA A 38 8.84 -19.31 -5.86
N VAL A 39 7.91 -19.63 -4.96
CA VAL A 39 6.70 -20.41 -5.28
C VAL A 39 5.85 -19.69 -6.34
N ALA A 40 5.66 -18.37 -6.22
CA ALA A 40 4.93 -17.58 -7.20
C ALA A 40 5.62 -17.57 -8.58
N SER A 41 6.95 -17.56 -8.62
CA SER A 41 7.71 -17.64 -9.87
C SER A 41 7.70 -19.03 -10.52
N PHE A 42 7.55 -20.10 -9.73
CA PHE A 42 7.48 -21.48 -10.22
C PHE A 42 6.07 -21.92 -10.64
N ALA A 43 5.01 -21.27 -10.15
CA ALA A 43 3.63 -21.65 -10.47
C ALA A 43 3.31 -21.65 -11.99
N PRO A 44 3.76 -20.65 -12.79
CA PRO A 44 3.56 -20.66 -14.25
C PRO A 44 4.34 -21.77 -14.96
N GLU A 45 5.58 -22.05 -14.53
CA GLU A 45 6.42 -23.09 -15.14
C GLU A 45 5.90 -24.50 -14.85
N TRP A 46 5.42 -24.77 -13.63
CA TRP A 46 4.78 -26.03 -13.28
C TRP A 46 3.41 -26.21 -13.98
N ALA A 47 2.64 -25.12 -14.11
CA ALA A 47 1.40 -25.13 -14.90
C ALA A 47 1.67 -25.49 -16.37
N PHE A 48 2.76 -24.96 -16.94
CA PHE A 48 3.21 -25.30 -18.30
C PHE A 48 3.70 -26.76 -18.41
N VAL A 49 4.55 -27.23 -17.50
CA VAL A 49 5.06 -28.62 -17.53
C VAL A 49 3.93 -29.65 -17.35
N SER A 50 2.94 -29.36 -16.50
CA SER A 50 1.79 -30.25 -16.29
C SER A 50 0.86 -30.33 -17.51
N THR A 51 0.73 -29.25 -18.30
CA THR A 51 -0.08 -29.25 -19.54
C THR A 51 0.64 -29.95 -20.71
N VAL A 52 1.97 -29.84 -20.74
CA VAL A 52 2.88 -30.46 -21.72
C VAL A 52 2.94 -31.99 -21.60
N SER A 53 2.53 -32.57 -20.47
CA SER A 53 2.62 -34.02 -20.19
C SER A 53 1.49 -34.89 -20.79
N SER A 54 0.52 -34.32 -21.51
CA SER A 54 -0.56 -35.12 -22.12
C SER A 54 -0.11 -35.69 -23.47
N SER A 55 0.10 -37.01 -23.53
CA SER A 55 0.48 -37.78 -24.72
C SER A 55 -0.42 -37.44 -25.92
N CYS A 56 0.17 -36.94 -27.03
CA CYS A 56 -0.49 -36.86 -28.33
C CYS A 56 -0.57 -38.28 -28.94
N GLY A 57 -1.56 -39.09 -28.54
CA GLY A 57 -1.83 -40.36 -29.22
C GLY A 57 -0.68 -41.39 -29.22
N ARG A 58 -0.89 -42.48 -29.97
CA ARG A 58 -0.30 -43.82 -29.76
C ARG A 58 1.16 -44.00 -30.23
N GLY A 59 2.05 -43.04 -29.96
CA GLY A 59 3.49 -43.17 -30.28
C GLY A 59 4.38 -42.35 -29.35
N ASP A 60 5.41 -43.00 -28.79
CA ASP A 60 6.40 -42.37 -27.92
C ASP A 60 7.24 -41.34 -28.70
N GLY A 61 7.17 -40.05 -28.31
CA GLY A 61 8.09 -39.03 -28.84
C GLY A 61 7.50 -37.65 -29.16
N PHE A 62 6.22 -37.38 -28.93
CA PHE A 62 5.59 -36.08 -29.21
C PHE A 62 5.05 -35.39 -27.96
N VAL A 63 5.24 -34.08 -27.90
CA VAL A 63 4.86 -33.21 -26.78
C VAL A 63 3.81 -32.21 -27.26
N LYS A 64 2.71 -32.06 -26.51
CA LYS A 64 1.61 -31.16 -26.84
C LYS A 64 1.85 -29.76 -26.25
N ILE A 65 1.87 -28.73 -27.10
CA ILE A 65 2.04 -27.33 -26.68
C ILE A 65 0.70 -26.60 -26.90
N PRO A 66 0.08 -26.04 -25.84
CA PRO A 66 -1.12 -25.22 -25.99
C PRO A 66 -0.79 -23.88 -26.66
N MET A 67 -1.61 -23.43 -27.60
CA MET A 67 -1.54 -22.08 -28.19
C MET A 67 -2.44 -21.11 -27.42
N ASP A 68 -2.23 -19.80 -27.60
CA ASP A 68 -3.00 -18.75 -26.91
C ASP A 68 -4.50 -18.75 -27.22
N PHE A 69 -4.95 -19.52 -28.23
CA PHE A 69 -6.35 -19.65 -28.60
C PHE A 69 -6.99 -20.93 -28.02
N PRO A 70 -8.21 -20.83 -27.46
CA PRO A 70 -8.89 -21.98 -26.86
C PRO A 70 -9.23 -23.03 -27.93
N GLY A 71 -8.59 -24.19 -27.85
CA GLY A 71 -8.86 -25.37 -28.70
C GLY A 71 -7.77 -25.72 -29.69
N GLU A 72 -6.75 -24.88 -29.89
CA GLU A 72 -5.61 -25.17 -30.77
C GLU A 72 -4.41 -25.68 -29.97
N SER A 73 -3.86 -26.83 -30.40
CA SER A 73 -2.66 -27.42 -29.79
C SER A 73 -1.75 -27.98 -30.86
N VAL A 74 -0.46 -27.69 -30.76
CA VAL A 74 0.56 -28.16 -31.71
C VAL A 74 1.37 -29.28 -31.05
N CYS A 75 1.53 -30.42 -31.72
CA CYS A 75 2.41 -31.49 -31.24
C CYS A 75 3.82 -31.29 -31.84
N VAL A 76 4.84 -31.18 -31.00
CA VAL A 76 6.25 -30.98 -31.41
C VAL A 76 7.08 -32.20 -30.98
N PRO A 77 8.07 -32.65 -31.77
CA PRO A 77 8.95 -33.75 -31.37
C PRO A 77 9.71 -33.44 -30.07
N SER A 78 9.74 -34.40 -29.14
CA SER A 78 10.33 -34.24 -27.80
C SER A 78 11.82 -33.87 -27.80
N HIS A 79 12.56 -34.22 -28.86
CA HIS A 79 13.99 -33.88 -29.01
C HIS A 79 14.26 -32.40 -29.29
N MET A 80 13.24 -31.63 -29.70
CA MET A 80 13.34 -30.19 -29.93
C MET A 80 13.11 -29.36 -28.66
N VAL A 81 12.56 -29.97 -27.60
CA VAL A 81 12.28 -29.32 -26.31
C VAL A 81 13.40 -29.69 -25.33
N LYS A 82 14.49 -28.92 -25.32
CA LYS A 82 15.55 -29.07 -24.32
C LYS A 82 15.24 -28.20 -23.11
N ARG A 83 15.20 -28.81 -21.91
CA ARG A 83 15.17 -28.07 -20.63
C ARG A 83 16.45 -27.23 -20.50
N SER A 84 16.32 -25.92 -20.46
CA SER A 84 17.41 -25.02 -20.08
C SER A 84 17.64 -25.14 -18.57
N ARG A 85 18.89 -25.39 -18.16
CA ARG A 85 19.25 -25.39 -16.73
C ARG A 85 19.24 -23.99 -16.13
N PHE A 86 19.25 -22.93 -16.93
CA PHE A 86 19.31 -21.54 -16.46
C PHE A 86 17.98 -21.02 -15.93
N ASP A 87 16.86 -21.49 -16.48
CA ASP A 87 15.50 -21.02 -16.11
C ASP A 87 15.16 -21.38 -14.65
N LEU A 88 15.78 -22.43 -14.11
CA LEU A 88 15.55 -22.87 -12.72
C LEU A 88 16.26 -22.00 -11.66
N PHE A 89 17.38 -21.35 -12.02
CA PHE A 89 18.22 -20.62 -11.05
C PHE A 89 18.08 -19.10 -11.13
N MET A 90 17.63 -18.56 -12.26
CA MET A 90 17.48 -17.12 -12.45
C MET A 90 16.39 -16.49 -11.57
N PRO A 91 15.19 -17.07 -11.42
CA PRO A 91 14.14 -16.47 -10.59
C PRO A 91 14.51 -16.34 -9.10
N PRO A 92 15.11 -17.36 -8.43
CA PRO A 92 15.55 -17.24 -7.05
C PRO A 92 16.65 -16.21 -6.83
N ILE A 93 17.63 -16.13 -7.74
CA ILE A 93 18.74 -15.16 -7.67
C ILE A 93 18.19 -13.75 -7.84
N PHE A 94 17.30 -13.53 -8.81
CA PHE A 94 16.69 -12.23 -9.04
C PHE A 94 15.82 -11.78 -7.85
N ALA A 95 15.04 -12.70 -7.27
CA ALA A 95 14.27 -12.44 -6.05
C ALA A 95 15.16 -12.05 -4.86
N ALA A 96 16.23 -12.80 -4.62
CA ALA A 96 17.17 -12.54 -3.52
C ALA A 96 17.86 -11.17 -3.66
N VAL A 97 18.31 -10.84 -4.87
CA VAL A 97 18.94 -9.55 -5.17
C VAL A 97 17.95 -8.39 -4.99
N MET A 98 16.72 -8.51 -5.51
CA MET A 98 15.70 -7.47 -5.39
C MET A 98 15.28 -7.22 -3.94
N VAL A 99 15.07 -8.28 -3.16
CA VAL A 99 14.69 -8.17 -1.74
C VAL A 99 15.84 -7.56 -0.92
N THR A 100 17.07 -8.00 -1.15
CA THR A 100 18.24 -7.48 -0.43
C THR A 100 18.53 -6.02 -0.78
N ALA A 101 18.42 -5.66 -2.06
CA ALA A 101 18.59 -4.29 -2.52
C ALA A 101 17.51 -3.36 -1.93
N SER A 102 16.26 -3.79 -1.90
CA SER A 102 15.14 -3.02 -1.33
C SER A 102 15.31 -2.80 0.18
N ALA A 103 15.67 -3.84 0.93
CA ALA A 103 15.93 -3.73 2.37
C ALA A 103 17.13 -2.84 2.69
N CYS A 104 18.18 -2.88 1.86
CA CYS A 104 19.36 -2.03 2.02
C CYS A 104 19.06 -0.56 1.66
N LEU A 105 18.27 -0.32 0.61
CA LEU A 105 17.81 1.01 0.22
C LEU A 105 16.99 1.68 1.31
N ILE A 106 15.99 0.97 1.85
CA ILE A 106 15.14 1.50 2.94
C ILE A 106 16.00 1.87 4.15
N ARG A 107 16.95 1.00 4.53
CA ARG A 107 17.82 1.22 5.69
C ARG A 107 18.89 2.31 5.46
N SER A 108 19.36 2.49 4.23
CA SER A 108 20.40 3.47 3.89
C SER A 108 19.85 4.86 3.60
N CYS A 109 18.61 4.97 3.11
CA CYS A 109 17.99 6.25 2.76
C CYS A 109 17.25 6.90 3.94
N PHE A 110 16.76 6.12 4.91
CA PHE A 110 15.82 6.63 5.92
C PHE A 110 16.24 6.47 7.39
N GLY A 111 17.48 6.03 7.68
CA GLY A 111 17.94 5.90 9.06
C GLY A 111 17.01 5.05 9.93
N THR A 112 17.13 5.15 11.25
CA THR A 112 16.13 4.62 12.19
C THR A 112 15.18 5.77 12.56
N GLU A 113 14.43 6.26 11.59
CA GLU A 113 13.41 7.29 11.80
C GLU A 113 12.03 6.62 11.75
N ASP A 114 11.18 6.96 12.71
CA ASP A 114 9.80 6.50 12.74
C ASP A 114 9.01 7.33 11.72
N MET A 115 8.51 6.66 10.68
CA MET A 115 7.79 7.29 9.57
C MET A 115 6.29 7.07 9.73
N ASP A 116 5.54 8.16 9.78
CA ASP A 116 4.09 8.16 9.84
C ASP A 116 3.50 8.37 8.43
N ASP A 117 2.62 7.45 8.02
CA ASP A 117 1.78 7.57 6.83
C ASP A 117 0.32 7.77 7.25
N GLY A 118 -0.33 8.77 6.67
CA GLY A 118 -1.72 9.06 6.96
C GLY A 118 -2.37 10.01 5.96
N ALA A 119 -3.61 10.40 6.26
CA ALA A 119 -4.27 11.47 5.51
C ALA A 119 -3.40 12.73 5.60
N VAL A 120 -3.11 13.34 4.45
CA VAL A 120 -2.20 14.51 4.35
C VAL A 120 -2.60 15.61 5.33
N GLU A 121 -3.89 15.89 5.48
CA GLU A 121 -4.45 16.85 6.45
C GLU A 121 -4.02 16.53 7.89
N ASN A 122 -4.21 15.28 8.33
CA ASN A 122 -3.91 14.86 9.70
C ASN A 122 -2.41 14.88 9.99
N VAL A 123 -1.59 14.45 9.02
CA VAL A 123 -0.13 14.46 9.15
C VAL A 123 0.38 15.89 9.20
N LEU A 124 -0.17 16.78 8.35
CA LEU A 124 0.20 18.19 8.31
C LEU A 124 -0.18 18.91 9.61
N GLU A 125 -1.36 18.63 10.19
CA GLU A 125 -1.79 19.18 11.48
C GLU A 125 -0.82 18.84 12.63
N ARG A 126 -0.19 17.67 12.58
CA ARG A 126 0.77 17.19 13.59
C ARG A 126 2.22 17.57 13.30
N SER A 127 2.48 18.10 12.10
CA SER A 127 3.82 18.51 11.67
C SER A 127 4.13 19.93 12.13
N THR A 128 5.34 20.15 12.64
CA THR A 128 5.87 21.47 13.00
C THR A 128 6.90 21.96 12.01
N ASN A 129 7.58 21.04 11.32
CA ASN A 129 8.62 21.34 10.36
C ASN A 129 8.32 20.73 8.99
N ILE A 130 9.07 21.15 7.98
CA ILE A 130 9.07 20.59 6.63
C ILE A 130 10.51 20.39 6.15
N GLN A 131 10.76 19.24 5.52
CA GLN A 131 12.02 18.95 4.85
C GLN A 131 11.94 19.34 3.36
N LEU A 132 12.88 20.16 2.92
CA LEU A 132 13.02 20.56 1.52
C LEU A 132 13.85 19.54 0.72
N LEU A 133 13.82 19.65 -0.61
CA LEU A 133 14.55 18.77 -1.54
C LEU A 133 16.07 18.75 -1.32
N ASP A 134 16.63 19.81 -0.75
CA ASP A 134 18.06 19.92 -0.42
C ASP A 134 18.40 19.28 0.94
N GLY A 135 17.42 18.71 1.63
CA GLY A 135 17.53 18.11 2.95
C GLY A 135 17.46 19.11 4.10
N SER A 136 17.30 20.42 3.83
CA SER A 136 17.15 21.42 4.88
C SER A 136 15.77 21.33 5.53
N ILE A 137 15.72 21.55 6.84
CA ILE A 137 14.49 21.54 7.63
C ILE A 137 14.11 22.98 7.95
N LEU A 138 12.88 23.35 7.60
CA LEU A 138 12.30 24.67 7.86
C LEU A 138 11.06 24.53 8.75
N GLU A 139 10.77 25.55 9.55
CA GLU A 139 9.52 25.61 10.30
C GLU A 139 8.33 25.72 9.33
N LEU A 140 7.29 24.93 9.60
CA LEU A 140 6.11 24.84 8.74
C LEU A 140 5.15 26.00 9.04
N ASP A 141 5.39 27.12 8.35
CA ASP A 141 4.55 28.31 8.43
C ASP A 141 3.16 28.13 7.79
N GLN A 142 2.25 29.07 8.04
CA GLN A 142 0.89 28.99 7.51
C GLN A 142 0.85 29.07 5.98
N TYR A 143 1.77 29.82 5.37
CA TYR A 143 1.82 29.98 3.92
C TYR A 143 2.15 28.66 3.21
N LEU A 144 3.14 27.92 3.72
CA LEU A 144 3.53 26.61 3.23
C LEU A 144 2.43 25.58 3.46
N ARG A 145 1.73 25.64 4.61
CA ARG A 145 0.56 24.79 4.86
C ARG A 145 -0.52 25.01 3.82
N ASP A 146 -0.88 26.26 3.56
CA ASP A 146 -1.92 26.61 2.59
C ASP A 146 -1.51 26.16 1.18
N LEU A 147 -0.23 26.31 0.81
CA LEU A 147 0.32 25.83 -0.46
C LEU A 147 0.23 24.30 -0.60
N ILE A 148 0.57 23.55 0.45
CA ILE A 148 0.47 22.08 0.45
C ILE A 148 -0.99 21.65 0.32
N LEU A 149 -1.90 22.27 1.07
CA LEU A 149 -3.33 22.00 1.01
C LEU A 149 -3.93 22.34 -0.37
N GLN A 150 -3.43 23.38 -1.03
CA GLN A 150 -3.81 23.70 -2.40
C GLN A 150 -3.37 22.61 -3.39
N ASN A 151 -2.12 22.15 -3.32
CA ASN A 151 -1.64 21.06 -4.17
C ASN A 151 -2.38 19.73 -3.89
N LEU A 152 -2.68 19.46 -2.62
CA LEU A 152 -3.51 18.32 -2.21
C LEU A 152 -4.90 18.39 -2.84
N HIS A 153 -5.52 19.57 -2.84
CA HIS A 153 -6.80 19.80 -3.49
C HIS A 153 -6.73 19.50 -4.98
N ASP A 154 -5.72 20.02 -5.68
CA ASP A 154 -5.55 19.81 -7.13
C ASP A 154 -5.35 18.33 -7.48
N MET A 155 -4.57 17.59 -6.69
CA MET A 155 -4.40 16.14 -6.85
C MET A 155 -5.69 15.36 -6.55
N SER A 156 -6.44 15.78 -5.54
CA SER A 156 -7.73 15.17 -5.19
C SER A 156 -8.77 15.38 -6.29
N MET A 157 -8.78 16.56 -6.93
CA MET A 157 -9.61 16.85 -8.12
C MET A 157 -9.25 15.95 -9.32
N GLY A 158 -8.01 15.47 -9.38
CA GLY A 158 -7.55 14.45 -10.32
C GLY A 158 -7.99 13.02 -9.97
N ALA A 159 -8.85 12.84 -8.97
CA ALA A 159 -9.26 11.54 -8.42
C ALA A 159 -8.08 10.70 -7.90
N LEU A 160 -7.08 11.36 -7.29
CA LEU A 160 -5.96 10.69 -6.64
C LEU A 160 -6.22 10.58 -5.13
N ARG A 161 -5.95 9.39 -4.59
CA ARG A 161 -5.86 9.14 -3.16
C ARG A 161 -4.49 9.62 -2.67
N CYS A 162 -4.49 10.68 -1.86
CA CYS A 162 -3.25 11.28 -1.39
C CYS A 162 -2.84 10.74 -0.01
N LEU A 163 -1.59 10.34 0.13
CA LEU A 163 -0.96 9.86 1.37
C LEU A 163 0.18 10.79 1.75
N GLY A 164 0.14 11.30 2.98
CA GLY A 164 1.13 12.22 3.52
C GLY A 164 2.17 11.48 4.33
N PHE A 165 3.43 11.87 4.17
CA PHE A 165 4.56 11.30 4.87
C PHE A 165 5.23 12.37 5.72
N ALA A 166 5.44 12.02 6.97
CA ALA A 166 6.28 12.76 7.88
C ALA A 166 7.12 11.79 8.71
N TYR A 167 8.22 12.27 9.24
CA TYR A 167 9.00 11.53 10.22
C TYR A 167 9.13 12.34 11.50
N SER A 168 9.35 11.66 12.60
CA SER A 168 9.74 12.29 13.86
C SER A 168 11.16 11.89 14.22
N ASP A 169 11.84 12.78 14.92
CA ASP A 169 13.02 12.37 15.67
C ASP A 169 12.55 11.42 16.78
N VAL A 170 13.17 10.23 16.85
CA VAL A 170 12.80 9.21 17.84
C VAL A 170 12.88 9.85 19.24
N PRO A 171 11.76 9.94 19.99
CA PRO A 171 11.80 10.54 21.32
C PRO A 171 12.79 9.78 22.20
N SER A 172 13.43 10.47 23.16
CA SER A 172 14.45 9.88 24.04
C SER A 172 13.99 8.59 24.72
N ASP A 173 12.69 8.50 24.99
CA ASP A 173 12.04 7.38 25.67
C ASP A 173 11.95 6.13 24.77
N PHE A 174 11.93 6.32 23.45
CA PHE A 174 11.91 5.26 22.44
C PHE A 174 13.29 4.98 21.82
N ALA A 175 14.30 5.83 22.06
CA ALA A 175 15.65 5.65 21.52
C ALA A 175 16.32 4.31 21.92
N THR A 176 15.96 3.76 23.08
CA THR A 176 16.43 2.44 23.57
C THR A 176 15.40 1.33 23.42
N TYR A 177 14.25 1.60 22.80
CA TYR A 177 13.20 0.62 22.64
C TYR A 177 13.67 -0.51 21.72
N ASP A 178 13.67 -1.73 22.25
CA ASP A 178 14.15 -2.93 21.56
C ASP A 178 13.01 -3.89 21.15
N GLY A 179 11.76 -3.45 21.36
CA GLY A 179 10.57 -4.27 21.12
C GLY A 179 10.23 -5.23 22.27
N SER A 180 10.96 -5.21 23.39
CA SER A 180 10.65 -6.04 24.56
C SER A 180 9.46 -5.50 25.35
N GLU A 181 8.62 -6.41 25.85
CA GLU A 181 7.48 -6.08 26.72
C GLU A 181 7.93 -5.46 28.06
N ASP A 182 9.17 -5.73 28.48
CA ASP A 182 9.77 -5.25 29.71
C ASP A 182 10.28 -3.80 29.61
N HIS A 183 10.35 -3.23 28.40
CA HIS A 183 10.82 -1.85 28.21
C HIS A 183 9.76 -0.85 28.72
N PRO A 184 10.14 0.19 29.48
CA PRO A 184 9.17 1.16 30.03
C PRO A 184 8.35 1.87 28.94
N ALA A 185 8.93 2.08 27.77
CA ALA A 185 8.23 2.66 26.61
C ALA A 185 7.17 1.72 25.98
N HIS A 186 7.28 0.40 26.19
CA HIS A 186 6.29 -0.56 25.67
C HIS A 186 4.90 -0.30 26.25
N GLN A 187 4.82 0.05 27.54
CA GLN A 187 3.56 0.41 28.19
C GLN A 187 2.89 1.64 27.57
N GLN A 188 3.68 2.56 27.01
CA GLN A 188 3.14 3.74 26.34
C GLN A 188 2.51 3.39 24.99
N LEU A 189 3.05 2.40 24.27
CA LEU A 189 2.53 1.89 22.99
C LEU A 189 1.27 1.02 23.15
N LEU A 190 1.02 0.47 24.34
CA LEU A 190 -0.19 -0.32 24.59
C LEU A 190 -1.44 0.54 24.74
N ASN A 191 -1.29 1.85 24.99
CA ASN A 191 -2.41 2.74 25.26
C ASN A 191 -2.65 3.69 24.07
N PRO A 192 -3.74 3.51 23.29
CA PRO A 192 -4.02 4.32 22.09
C PRO A 192 -4.15 5.82 22.38
N SER A 193 -4.46 6.22 23.62
CA SER A 193 -4.52 7.62 24.01
C SER A 193 -3.17 8.35 23.91
N ASN A 194 -2.06 7.61 23.91
CA ASN A 194 -0.71 8.18 23.84
C ASN A 194 -0.24 8.41 22.40
N TYR A 195 -0.88 7.81 21.40
CA TYR A 195 -0.41 7.85 20.02
C TYR A 195 -0.34 9.29 19.50
N SER A 196 -1.33 10.12 19.81
CA SER A 196 -1.32 11.53 19.40
C SER A 196 -0.17 12.34 19.99
N SER A 197 0.35 11.98 21.17
CA SER A 197 1.52 12.63 21.76
C SER A 197 2.83 12.09 21.19
N ILE A 198 2.88 10.81 20.82
CA ILE A 198 4.05 10.17 20.22
C ILE A 198 4.22 10.67 18.77
N GLU A 199 3.12 10.74 18.02
CA GLU A 199 3.02 11.22 16.63
C GLU A 199 2.85 12.75 16.57
N SER A 200 3.64 13.51 17.34
CA SER A 200 3.57 14.98 17.39
C SER A 200 4.92 15.64 17.13
N ASN A 201 4.90 16.90 16.66
CA ASN A 201 6.09 17.65 16.24
C ASN A 201 6.83 17.03 15.05
N LEU A 202 6.06 16.51 14.09
CA LEU A 202 6.61 15.80 12.94
C LEU A 202 7.31 16.76 11.96
N THR A 203 8.27 16.23 11.21
CA THR A 203 8.85 16.88 10.04
C THR A 203 8.18 16.33 8.78
N PHE A 204 7.36 17.16 8.15
CA PHE A 204 6.67 16.81 6.91
C PHE A 204 7.67 16.68 5.76
N VAL A 205 7.61 15.58 5.02
CA VAL A 205 8.50 15.36 3.86
C VAL A 205 7.76 15.67 2.56
N GLY A 206 6.51 15.24 2.47
CA GLY A 206 5.72 15.36 1.26
C GLY A 206 4.52 14.44 1.26
N PHE A 207 3.87 14.34 0.11
CA PHE A 207 2.75 13.43 -0.09
C PHE A 207 2.78 12.87 -1.51
N VAL A 208 2.16 11.71 -1.69
CA VAL A 208 2.04 11.05 -2.99
C VAL A 208 0.57 10.85 -3.33
N GLY A 209 0.24 10.95 -4.62
CA GLY A 209 -1.08 10.65 -5.15
C GLY A 209 -1.11 9.29 -5.80
N LEU A 210 -1.94 8.39 -5.28
CA LEU A 210 -2.20 7.08 -5.84
C LEU A 210 -3.49 7.13 -6.63
N ARG A 211 -3.47 6.63 -7.87
CA ARG A 211 -4.70 6.48 -8.67
C ARG A 211 -5.23 5.07 -8.48
N ASP A 212 -6.43 4.95 -7.90
CA ASP A 212 -7.13 3.67 -7.86
C ASP A 212 -7.76 3.40 -9.25
N PRO A 213 -7.33 2.33 -9.95
CA PRO A 213 -7.82 2.07 -11.30
C PRO A 213 -9.29 1.66 -11.27
N LEU A 214 -10.14 2.48 -11.89
CA LEU A 214 -11.54 2.17 -12.08
C LEU A 214 -11.70 1.00 -13.06
N ARG A 215 -12.70 0.16 -12.80
CA ARG A 215 -13.11 -0.90 -13.73
C ARG A 215 -13.55 -0.28 -15.05
N LYS A 216 -13.04 -0.78 -16.17
CA LYS A 216 -13.27 -0.21 -17.52
C LYS A 216 -14.76 -0.24 -17.90
N GLU A 217 -15.47 -1.27 -17.44
CA GLU A 217 -16.89 -1.49 -17.66
C GLU A 217 -17.81 -0.58 -16.83
N LEU A 218 -17.29 0.08 -15.79
CA LEU A 218 -18.10 0.79 -14.80
C LEU A 218 -18.89 1.95 -15.41
N ARG A 219 -18.25 2.73 -16.28
CA ARG A 219 -18.88 3.87 -16.94
C ARG A 219 -20.05 3.45 -17.85
N GLN A 220 -19.87 2.35 -18.58
CA GLN A 220 -20.92 1.81 -19.43
C GLN A 220 -22.08 1.27 -18.58
N ALA A 221 -21.79 0.53 -17.52
CA ALA A 221 -22.81 0.01 -16.61
C ALA A 221 -23.66 1.12 -15.99
N ILE A 222 -23.04 2.22 -15.56
CA ILE A 222 -23.77 3.38 -15.01
C ILE A 222 -24.68 4.03 -16.07
N ALA A 223 -24.22 4.14 -17.30
CA ALA A 223 -25.04 4.64 -18.40
C ALA A 223 -26.26 3.73 -18.64
N ASP A 224 -26.06 2.41 -18.71
CA ASP A 224 -27.12 1.43 -18.91
C ASP A 224 -28.16 1.48 -17.78
N TYR A 225 -27.71 1.60 -16.52
CA TYR A 225 -28.59 1.78 -15.37
C TYR A 225 -29.41 3.07 -15.45
N ARG A 226 -28.80 4.19 -15.85
CA ARG A 226 -29.53 5.45 -16.05
C ARG A 226 -30.59 5.32 -17.15
N THR A 227 -30.28 4.68 -18.27
CA THR A 227 -31.26 4.42 -19.35
C THR A 227 -32.40 3.50 -18.90
N ALA A 228 -32.11 2.54 -18.01
CA ALA A 228 -33.12 1.66 -17.42
C ALA A 228 -33.96 2.34 -16.31
N GLY A 229 -33.70 3.61 -15.98
CA GLY A 229 -34.37 4.32 -14.88
C GLY A 229 -33.92 3.88 -13.49
N ILE A 230 -32.79 3.16 -13.39
CA ILE A 230 -32.20 2.72 -12.13
C ILE A 230 -31.32 3.85 -11.59
N ARG A 231 -31.55 4.23 -10.33
CA ARG A 231 -30.74 5.25 -9.63
C ARG A 231 -29.46 4.62 -9.10
N VAL A 232 -28.34 5.31 -9.29
CA VAL A 232 -27.03 4.90 -8.80
C VAL A 232 -26.67 5.74 -7.59
N MET A 233 -26.32 5.09 -6.48
CA MET A 233 -25.87 5.73 -5.25
C MET A 233 -24.49 5.20 -4.90
N VAL A 234 -23.54 6.12 -4.70
CA VAL A 234 -22.15 5.81 -4.37
C VAL A 234 -21.94 6.04 -2.88
N ILE A 235 -21.34 5.06 -2.21
CA ILE A 235 -20.94 5.15 -0.81
C ILE A 235 -19.46 4.82 -0.73
N THR A 236 -18.65 5.76 -0.26
CA THR A 236 -17.19 5.60 -0.12
C THR A 236 -16.68 6.17 1.20
N GLU A 237 -15.53 5.67 1.63
CA GLU A 237 -14.76 6.19 2.77
C GLU A 237 -13.76 7.28 2.35
N ASP A 238 -13.61 7.53 1.05
CA ASP A 238 -12.75 8.59 0.53
C ASP A 238 -13.21 10.00 0.93
N ASN A 239 -12.28 10.95 0.77
CA ASN A 239 -12.57 12.36 0.89
C ASN A 239 -13.62 12.83 -0.13
N LYS A 240 -14.41 13.82 0.28
CA LYS A 240 -15.52 14.36 -0.52
C LYS A 240 -15.07 14.78 -1.93
N SER A 241 -14.00 15.57 -2.03
CA SER A 241 -13.46 16.07 -3.31
C SER A 241 -13.02 14.93 -4.26
N THR A 242 -12.32 13.93 -3.74
CA THR A 242 -11.89 12.75 -4.51
C THR A 242 -13.11 11.96 -4.98
N ALA A 243 -14.07 11.71 -4.08
CA ALA A 243 -15.28 10.95 -4.38
C ALA A 243 -16.16 11.65 -5.44
N GLU A 244 -16.29 12.98 -5.37
CA GLU A 244 -16.99 13.78 -6.37
C GLU A 244 -16.32 13.69 -7.73
N SER A 245 -14.98 13.76 -7.76
CA SER A 245 -14.19 13.65 -8.99
C SER A 245 -14.34 12.27 -9.63
N ILE A 246 -14.28 11.20 -8.83
CA ILE A 246 -14.54 9.83 -9.27
C ILE A 246 -15.96 9.70 -9.82
N CYS A 247 -16.97 10.24 -9.12
CA CYS A 247 -18.37 10.17 -9.54
C CYS A 247 -18.63 10.88 -10.88
N ARG A 248 -17.93 11.98 -11.15
CA ARG A 248 -17.94 12.65 -12.46
C ARG A 248 -17.23 11.82 -13.53
N GLU A 249 -16.10 11.20 -13.20
CA GLU A 249 -15.34 10.35 -14.13
C GLU A 249 -16.15 9.12 -14.59
N ILE A 250 -16.88 8.48 -13.67
CA ILE A 250 -17.71 7.30 -13.96
C ILE A 250 -19.10 7.64 -14.50
N GLY A 251 -19.50 8.91 -14.52
CA GLY A 251 -20.77 9.37 -15.10
C GLY A 251 -21.99 9.27 -14.17
N VAL A 252 -21.78 9.16 -12.85
CA VAL A 252 -22.86 9.33 -11.86
C VAL A 252 -23.38 10.77 -11.88
N PHE A 253 -22.45 11.72 -12.01
CA PHE A 253 -22.74 13.15 -12.18
C PHE A 253 -22.20 13.66 -13.51
N GLU A 254 -22.86 14.66 -14.06
CA GLU A 254 -22.45 15.34 -15.29
C GLU A 254 -21.39 16.42 -15.01
N ALA A 255 -20.61 16.76 -16.05
CA ALA A 255 -19.61 17.82 -15.96
C ALA A 255 -20.30 19.17 -15.74
N GLY A 256 -20.00 19.84 -14.62
CA GLY A 256 -20.60 21.13 -14.25
C GLY A 256 -21.97 21.03 -13.57
N GLU A 257 -22.44 19.81 -13.26
CA GLU A 257 -23.68 19.60 -12.50
C GLU A 257 -23.52 20.08 -11.05
N ASP A 258 -24.51 20.82 -10.53
CA ASP A 258 -24.56 21.19 -9.11
C ASP A 258 -24.95 19.97 -8.26
N ILE A 259 -23.98 19.47 -7.50
CA ILE A 259 -24.11 18.28 -6.65
C ILE A 259 -24.15 18.62 -5.15
N SER A 260 -24.24 19.90 -4.79
CA SER A 260 -24.21 20.36 -3.39
C SER A 260 -25.27 19.69 -2.50
N SER A 261 -26.45 19.42 -3.05
CA SER A 261 -27.55 18.74 -2.37
C SER A 261 -27.49 17.21 -2.42
N ARG A 262 -26.54 16.63 -3.18
CA ARG A 262 -26.46 15.19 -3.49
C ARG A 262 -25.12 14.54 -3.11
N SER A 263 -24.11 15.35 -2.83
CA SER A 263 -22.80 14.96 -2.31
C SER A 263 -22.74 15.34 -0.84
N LEU A 264 -22.94 14.36 0.03
CA LEU A 264 -22.88 14.53 1.49
C LEU A 264 -21.76 13.68 2.08
N THR A 265 -21.16 14.13 3.17
CA THR A 265 -20.39 13.25 4.04
C THR A 265 -21.34 12.40 4.90
N GLY A 266 -20.85 11.28 5.43
CA GLY A 266 -21.61 10.46 6.37
C GLY A 266 -22.16 11.28 7.54
N LYS A 267 -21.35 12.18 8.09
CA LYS A 267 -21.76 13.11 9.15
C LYS A 267 -22.86 14.08 8.71
N GLU A 268 -22.66 14.75 7.56
CA GLU A 268 -23.67 15.67 7.00
C GLU A 268 -25.01 14.97 6.78
N PHE A 269 -25.00 13.72 6.31
CA PHE A 269 -26.21 12.93 6.12
C PHE A 269 -26.90 12.54 7.43
N MET A 270 -26.15 12.29 8.50
CA MET A 270 -26.72 12.03 9.83
C MET A 270 -27.44 13.25 10.41
N ASP A 271 -27.00 14.45 10.05
CA ASP A 271 -27.62 15.71 10.48
C ASP A 271 -28.88 16.09 9.65
N VAL A 272 -29.16 15.37 8.56
CA VAL A 272 -30.36 15.60 7.75
C VAL A 272 -31.61 15.15 8.52
N LYS A 273 -32.55 16.07 8.76
CA LYS A 273 -33.80 15.80 9.49
C LYS A 273 -34.65 14.66 8.90
N ASP A 274 -34.71 14.56 7.57
CA ASP A 274 -35.49 13.55 6.87
C ASP A 274 -34.63 12.80 5.85
N GLN A 275 -33.82 11.89 6.38
CA GLN A 275 -32.92 11.04 5.61
C GLN A 275 -33.68 10.22 4.55
N LYS A 276 -34.88 9.73 4.87
CA LYS A 276 -35.68 8.90 3.93
C LYS A 276 -36.11 9.70 2.72
N ASN A 277 -36.56 10.94 2.90
CA ASN A 277 -36.91 11.80 1.77
C ASN A 277 -35.67 12.25 0.99
N HIS A 278 -34.53 12.44 1.65
CA HIS A 278 -33.27 12.71 0.98
C HIS A 278 -32.85 11.57 0.05
N LEU A 279 -32.93 10.31 0.50
CA LEU A 279 -32.66 9.12 -0.33
C LEU A 279 -33.67 8.92 -1.48
N ARG A 280 -34.81 9.60 -1.45
CA ARG A 280 -35.84 9.56 -2.50
C ARG A 280 -35.63 10.60 -3.59
N GLN A 281 -34.62 11.46 -3.47
CA GLN A 281 -34.27 12.42 -4.52
C GLN A 281 -33.96 11.73 -5.86
N THR A 282 -34.23 12.42 -6.96
CA THR A 282 -33.95 11.96 -8.31
C THR A 282 -32.49 12.19 -8.67
N GLY A 283 -31.95 11.32 -9.54
CA GLY A 283 -30.55 11.38 -9.97
C GLY A 283 -29.60 10.55 -9.11
N GLY A 284 -28.30 10.76 -9.32
CA GLY A 284 -27.25 10.12 -8.54
C GLY A 284 -27.10 10.71 -7.14
N LEU A 285 -26.64 9.90 -6.19
CA LEU A 285 -26.30 10.33 -4.83
C LEU A 285 -24.89 9.87 -4.48
N LEU A 286 -24.17 10.68 -3.71
CA LEU A 286 -22.82 10.38 -3.23
C LEU A 286 -22.74 10.60 -1.72
N PHE A 287 -22.25 9.58 -1.02
CA PHE A 287 -21.93 9.62 0.40
C PHE A 287 -20.44 9.32 0.60
N SER A 288 -19.69 10.33 1.04
CA SER A 288 -18.25 10.26 1.31
C SER A 288 -17.95 10.14 2.81
N ARG A 289 -16.74 9.71 3.19
CA ARG A 289 -16.37 9.44 4.60
C ARG A 289 -17.43 8.63 5.37
N ALA A 290 -18.01 7.62 4.70
CA ALA A 290 -19.13 6.85 5.25
C ALA A 290 -18.66 5.69 6.14
N GLU A 291 -18.82 5.84 7.45
CA GLU A 291 -18.59 4.76 8.43
C GLU A 291 -19.53 3.55 8.25
N PRO A 292 -19.17 2.35 8.75
CA PRO A 292 -20.02 1.17 8.70
C PRO A 292 -21.43 1.37 9.29
N LYS A 293 -21.59 2.29 10.25
CA LYS A 293 -22.90 2.62 10.85
C LYS A 293 -23.84 3.40 9.92
N HIS A 294 -23.28 4.00 8.86
CA HIS A 294 -24.03 4.79 7.88
C HIS A 294 -24.52 3.96 6.67
N LYS A 295 -24.00 2.74 6.49
CA LYS A 295 -24.35 1.80 5.41
C LYS A 295 -25.58 1.00 5.78
#